data_AF-A0A218WH06-F1
#
_entry.id   AF-A0A218WH06-F1
#
_cell.length_a   1.000
_cell.length_b   1.000
_cell.length_c   1.000
_cell.angle_alpha   90.00
_cell.angle_beta   90.00
_cell.angle_gamma   90.00
#
_symmetry.space_group_name_H-M   'P 1'
#
loop_
_entity.id
_entity.type
_entity.pdbx_description
1 polymer ?
#
loop_
_entity_poly.entity_id
_entity_poly.type
_entity_poly.pdbx_seq_one_letter_code
_entity_poly.pdbx_strand_id
1 'polypeptide(L)'
;MAFQSFPATGKHSRDSKPCKQFVLYYHDVLFGGNDPLNATSANVTGPSGLGAFDFGKVVVFDDPMTRDQHLTSPPVARAQGMYFYNMKNVFNAWFTFSLVFN
;
A
#
# COMPACT_ATOMS: atom_id res chain seq x y z
N MET A 1 -32.07 47.99 -11.67
CA MET A 1 -31.58 47.26 -10.48
C MET A 1 -30.12 46.96 -10.68
N ALA A 2 -29.24 47.49 -9.82
CA ALA A 2 -27.81 47.18 -9.84
C ALA A 2 -27.54 46.08 -8.81
N PHE A 3 -27.04 44.93 -9.25
CA PHE A 3 -26.49 43.92 -8.35
C PHE A 3 -25.03 44.29 -8.11
N GLN A 4 -24.74 44.80 -6.91
CA GLN A 4 -23.37 44.88 -6.42
C GLN A 4 -22.97 43.49 -5.92
N SER A 5 -22.04 42.84 -6.62
CA SER A 5 -21.36 41.67 -6.10
C SER A 5 -20.29 42.13 -5.10
N PHE A 6 -20.42 41.68 -3.85
CA PHE A 6 -19.33 41.79 -2.89
C PHE A 6 -18.22 40.80 -3.28
N PRO A 7 -16.94 41.20 -3.28
CA PRO A 7 -15.86 40.26 -3.44
C PRO A 7 -15.83 39.37 -2.20
N ALA A 8 -16.08 38.08 -2.37
CA ALA A 8 -15.73 37.11 -1.35
C ALA A 8 -14.22 37.23 -1.14
N THR A 9 -13.80 37.65 0.06
CA THR A 9 -12.44 37.47 0.54
C THR A 9 -12.21 35.98 0.71
N GLY A 10 -11.96 35.30 -0.41
CA GLY A 10 -11.41 33.96 -0.41
C GLY A 10 -10.08 34.05 0.31
N LYS A 11 -10.06 33.65 1.59
CA LYS A 11 -8.81 33.28 2.23
C LYS A 11 -8.18 32.26 1.29
N HIS A 12 -7.08 32.66 0.64
CA HIS A 12 -6.16 31.72 0.03
C HIS A 12 -5.95 30.62 1.06
N SER A 13 -6.54 29.45 0.81
CA SER A 13 -6.26 28.25 1.57
C SER A 13 -4.77 28.03 1.41
N ARG A 14 -3.99 28.41 2.43
CA ARG A 14 -2.59 28.06 2.48
C ARG A 14 -2.55 26.55 2.33
N ASP A 15 -1.90 26.04 1.30
CA ASP A 15 -1.68 24.60 1.11
C ASP A 15 -1.21 24.03 2.45
N SER A 16 -2.10 23.30 3.13
CA SER A 16 -1.80 22.85 4.48
C SER A 16 -0.84 21.68 4.35
N LYS A 17 0.37 21.86 4.87
CA LYS A 17 1.32 20.76 5.02
C LYS A 17 0.69 19.68 5.92
N PRO A 18 1.02 18.39 5.71
CA PRO A 18 0.49 17.34 6.56
C PRO A 18 0.86 17.58 8.03
N CYS A 19 -0.11 17.43 8.93
CA CYS A 19 0.12 17.57 10.38
C CYS A 19 1.03 16.47 10.94
N LYS A 20 1.12 15.33 10.22
CA LYS A 20 1.97 14.20 10.54
C LYS A 20 2.43 13.54 9.26
N GLN A 21 3.71 13.19 9.19
CA GLN A 21 4.31 12.43 8.11
C GLN A 21 5.00 11.20 8.68
N PHE A 22 4.68 10.04 8.12
CA PHE A 22 5.39 8.78 8.39
C PHE A 22 6.15 8.38 7.13
N VAL A 23 7.40 7.95 7.31
CA VAL A 23 8.21 7.33 6.27
C VAL A 23 8.63 5.98 6.84
N LEU A 24 8.12 4.92 6.23
CA LEU A 24 8.32 3.54 6.64
C LEU A 24 8.68 2.73 5.41
N TYR A 25 9.40 1.63 5.62
CA TYR A 25 9.75 0.69 4.57
C TYR A 25 8.94 -0.59 4.74
N TYR A 26 8.15 -0.90 3.72
CA TYR A 26 7.32 -2.10 3.61
C TYR A 26 8.13 -3.24 3.03
N HIS A 27 8.08 -4.42 3.65
CA HIS A 27 8.80 -5.60 3.19
C HIS A 27 7.86 -6.78 2.97
N ASP A 28 7.63 -7.13 1.71
CA ASP A 28 6.88 -8.32 1.31
C ASP A 28 7.83 -9.52 1.20
N VAL A 29 7.70 -10.51 2.10
CA VAL A 29 8.44 -11.77 2.03
C VAL A 29 7.48 -12.87 1.60
N LEU A 30 7.33 -13.03 0.29
CA LEU A 30 6.39 -13.98 -0.31
C LEU A 30 6.83 -15.43 -0.07
N PHE A 31 5.91 -16.25 0.43
CA PHE A 31 6.11 -17.68 0.60
C PHE A 31 6.48 -18.36 -0.72
N GLY A 32 7.71 -18.90 -0.79
CA GLY A 32 8.26 -19.58 -1.96
C GLY A 32 7.90 -21.07 -2.05
N GLY A 33 7.17 -21.60 -1.06
CA GLY A 33 6.74 -23.00 -1.01
C GLY A 33 7.55 -23.88 -0.05
N ASN A 34 8.64 -23.39 0.52
CA ASN A 34 9.54 -24.17 1.38
C ASN A 34 10.12 -23.38 2.57
N ASP A 35 9.63 -22.17 2.82
CA ASP A 35 10.16 -21.22 3.81
C ASP A 35 9.08 -20.65 4.77
N PRO A 36 8.24 -21.50 5.40
CA PRO A 36 7.08 -21.05 6.16
C PRO A 36 7.43 -20.25 7.43
N LEU A 37 8.67 -20.30 7.90
CA LEU A 37 9.13 -19.55 9.07
C LEU A 37 9.54 -18.10 8.74
N ASN A 38 9.91 -17.84 7.49
CA ASN A 38 10.42 -16.53 7.08
C ASN A 38 9.39 -15.74 6.27
N ALA A 39 8.49 -16.43 5.57
CA ALA A 39 7.46 -15.79 4.78
C ALA A 39 6.49 -14.97 5.64
N THR A 40 6.15 -13.78 5.16
CA THR A 40 5.20 -12.85 5.78
C THR A 40 3.95 -12.65 4.92
N SER A 41 3.98 -13.15 3.69
CA SER A 41 2.85 -13.16 2.77
C SER A 41 2.75 -14.47 1.99
N ALA A 42 1.58 -14.72 1.41
CA ALA A 42 1.35 -15.90 0.58
C ALA A 42 0.31 -15.63 -0.52
N ASN A 43 0.50 -16.28 -1.67
CA ASN A 43 -0.52 -16.34 -2.71
C ASN A 43 -1.74 -17.10 -2.16
N VAL A 44 -2.90 -16.47 -2.16
CA VAL A 44 -4.19 -17.14 -1.88
C VAL A 44 -4.75 -17.74 -3.19
N THR A 45 -4.51 -17.06 -4.30
CA THR A 45 -4.85 -17.54 -5.65
C THR A 45 -3.65 -17.36 -6.57
N GLY A 46 -3.49 -18.26 -7.54
CA GLY A 46 -2.56 -18.07 -8.65
C GLY A 46 -3.12 -17.10 -9.70
N PRO A 47 -2.30 -16.72 -10.70
CA PRO A 47 -2.77 -15.97 -11.87
C PRO A 47 -3.94 -16.68 -12.57
N SER A 48 -4.89 -15.91 -13.09
CA SER A 48 -6.04 -16.47 -13.83
C SER A 48 -5.70 -16.96 -15.24
N GLY A 49 -4.48 -16.66 -15.73
CA GLY A 49 -4.07 -16.87 -17.11
C GLY A 49 -4.48 -15.76 -18.08
N LEU A 50 -5.13 -14.69 -17.59
CA LEU A 50 -5.48 -13.53 -18.42
C LEU A 50 -4.26 -12.63 -18.66
N GLY A 51 -3.53 -12.89 -19.76
CA GLY A 51 -2.30 -12.18 -20.10
C GLY A 51 -1.07 -12.73 -19.37
N ALA A 52 0.06 -12.02 -19.46
CA ALA A 52 1.35 -12.49 -18.98
C ALA A 52 1.82 -11.79 -17.68
N PHE A 53 0.94 -11.05 -17.01
CA PHE A 53 1.29 -10.13 -15.90
C PHE A 53 0.51 -10.44 -14.62
N ASP A 54 0.37 -11.72 -14.30
CA ASP A 54 -0.21 -12.23 -13.04
C ASP A 54 -1.67 -11.80 -12.73
N PHE A 55 -2.43 -11.32 -13.72
CA PHE A 55 -3.81 -10.86 -13.52
C PHE A 55 -4.63 -11.87 -12.69
N GLY A 56 -5.26 -11.39 -11.62
CA GLY A 56 -6.10 -12.19 -10.73
C GLY A 56 -5.36 -12.98 -9.64
N LYS A 57 -4.02 -12.96 -9.61
CA LYS A 57 -3.23 -13.46 -8.48
C LYS A 57 -3.46 -12.56 -7.28
N VAL A 58 -3.88 -13.15 -6.16
CA VAL A 58 -4.15 -12.47 -4.88
C VAL A 58 -3.11 -12.93 -3.86
N VAL A 59 -2.53 -11.98 -3.15
CA VAL A 59 -1.57 -12.20 -2.05
C VAL A 59 -2.15 -11.61 -0.77
N VAL A 60 -2.19 -12.41 0.30
CA VAL A 60 -2.50 -11.94 1.66
C VAL A 60 -1.20 -11.84 2.44
N PHE A 61 -1.07 -10.78 3.23
CA PHE A 61 0.17 -10.45 3.92
C PHE A 61 -0.05 -9.91 5.34
N ASP A 62 0.91 -10.22 6.21
CA ASP A 62 1.15 -9.58 7.51
C ASP A 62 2.63 -9.19 7.54
N ASP A 63 2.96 -8.04 6.96
CA ASP A 63 4.33 -7.65 6.62
C ASP A 63 4.93 -6.67 7.64
N PRO A 64 6.23 -6.79 7.98
CA PRO A 64 6.91 -5.85 8.85
C PRO A 64 7.13 -4.50 8.15
N MET A 65 6.96 -3.41 8.91
CA MET A 65 7.31 -2.05 8.49
C MET A 65 8.46 -1.50 9.35
N THR A 66 9.57 -1.11 8.73
CA THR A 66 10.77 -0.64 9.44
C THR A 66 11.03 0.86 9.21
N ARG A 67 11.92 1.46 10.02
CA ARG A 67 12.34 2.88 9.88
C ARG A 67 13.42 3.09 8.81
N ASP A 68 14.10 2.02 8.41
CA ASP A 68 15.14 2.00 7.39
C ASP A 68 14.89 0.86 6.38
N GLN A 69 15.76 0.72 5.38
CA GLN A 69 15.56 -0.25 4.30
C GLN A 69 15.94 -1.69 4.66
N HIS A 70 16.41 -1.96 5.88
CA HIS A 70 16.86 -3.29 6.27
C HIS A 70 15.69 -4.14 6.78
N LEU A 71 15.40 -5.26 6.12
CA LEU A 71 14.35 -6.21 6.52
C LEU A 71 14.53 -6.74 7.95
N THR A 72 15.78 -6.90 8.41
CA THR A 72 16.08 -7.42 9.75
C THR A 72 15.98 -6.38 10.86
N SER A 73 15.70 -5.12 10.54
CA SER A 73 15.48 -4.08 11.55
C SER A 73 14.21 -4.37 12.35
N PRO A 74 14.15 -3.95 13.64
CA PRO A 74 12.92 -4.09 14.42
C PRO A 74 11.73 -3.38 13.74
N PRO A 75 10.60 -4.06 13.53
CA PRO A 75 9.42 -3.44 12.95
C PRO A 75 8.82 -2.42 13.93
N VAL A 76 8.34 -1.30 13.39
CA VAL A 76 7.65 -0.23 14.13
C VAL A 76 6.15 -0.19 13.85
N ALA A 77 5.71 -0.97 12.86
CA ALA A 77 4.33 -1.26 12.54
C ALA A 77 4.26 -2.58 11.77
N ARG A 78 3.05 -3.09 11.58
CA ARG A 78 2.76 -4.16 10.61
C ARG A 78 1.76 -3.70 9.58
N ALA A 79 1.96 -4.07 8.32
CA ALA A 79 0.96 -3.90 7.27
C ALA A 79 0.19 -5.21 7.14
N GLN A 80 -1.12 -5.17 7.39
CA GLN A 80 -1.98 -6.35 7.39
C GLN A 80 -3.10 -6.21 6.37
N GLY A 81 -3.11 -7.07 5.36
CA GLY A 81 -4.09 -6.98 4.28
C GLY A 81 -3.79 -7.86 3.09
N MET A 82 -4.10 -7.37 1.90
CA MET A 82 -3.90 -8.09 0.64
C MET A 82 -3.60 -7.15 -0.52
N TYR A 83 -2.97 -7.70 -1.56
CA TYR A 83 -2.87 -7.08 -2.87
C TYR A 83 -3.22 -8.07 -3.97
N PHE A 84 -3.59 -7.55 -5.14
CA PHE A 84 -3.81 -8.37 -6.32
C PHE A 84 -3.40 -7.66 -7.60
N TYR A 85 -2.95 -8.43 -8.59
CA TYR A 85 -2.60 -7.91 -9.90
C TYR A 85 -3.85 -7.78 -10.77
N ASN A 86 -4.04 -6.61 -11.38
CA ASN A 86 -5.31 -6.25 -12.03
C ASN A 86 -5.17 -5.69 -13.46
N MET A 87 -4.01 -5.86 -14.10
CA MET A 87 -3.79 -5.39 -15.47
C MET A 87 -3.23 -6.51 -16.36
N LYS A 88 -3.75 -6.59 -17.60
CA LYS A 88 -3.48 -7.71 -18.53
C LYS A 88 -2.16 -7.56 -19.29
N ASN A 89 -1.71 -6.32 -19.50
CA ASN A 89 -0.65 -5.96 -20.46
C ASN A 89 0.60 -5.36 -19.81
N VAL A 90 0.55 -5.02 -18.51
CA VAL A 90 1.68 -4.54 -17.71
C VAL A 90 1.45 -4.95 -16.26
N PHE A 91 2.49 -5.05 -15.43
CA PHE A 91 2.31 -5.24 -13.99
C PHE A 91 1.64 -4.02 -13.36
N ASN A 92 0.49 -4.23 -12.73
CA ASN A 92 -0.18 -3.26 -11.88
C ASN A 92 -0.81 -3.99 -10.71
N ALA A 93 -0.77 -3.40 -9.52
CA ALA A 93 -1.29 -3.98 -8.31
C ALA A 93 -2.26 -3.03 -7.60
N TRP A 94 -3.29 -3.59 -6.98
CA TRP A 94 -4.19 -2.87 -6.08
C TRP A 94 -4.02 -3.40 -4.66
N PHE A 95 -4.02 -2.51 -3.68
CA PHE A 95 -3.75 -2.82 -2.28
C PHE A 95 -4.93 -2.43 -1.39
N THR A 96 -5.23 -3.27 -0.40
CA THR A 96 -6.06 -2.93 0.76
C THR A 96 -5.44 -3.50 2.02
N PHE A 97 -5.16 -2.65 2.99
CA PHE A 97 -4.51 -3.05 4.23
C PHE A 97 -4.70 -2.01 5.33
N SER A 98 -4.44 -2.44 6.56
CA SER A 98 -4.27 -1.56 7.72
C SER A 98 -2.79 -1.46 8.09
N LEU A 99 -2.34 -0.28 8.50
CA LEU A 99 -1.09 -0.12 9.25
C LEU A 99 -1.40 -0.23 10.74
N VAL A 100 -0.91 -1.29 11.38
CA VAL A 100 -1.06 -1.55 12.81
C VAL A 100 0.18 -1.08 13.54
N PHE A 101 0.03 -0.09 14.41
CA PHE A 101 1.07 0.43 15.29
C PHE A 101 0.79 -0.04 16.72
N ASN A 102 1.78 -0.63 17.38
CA ASN A 102 1.68 -1.25 18.69
C ASN A 102 2.90 -0.95 19.56
#